data_AF-A0A7S5GHQ1-F1
#
_entry.id   AF-A0A7S5GHQ1-F1
#
_cell.length_a   1.000
_cell.length_b   1.000
_cell.length_c   1.000
_cell.angle_alpha   90.00
_cell.angle_beta   90.00
_cell.angle_gamma   90.00
#
_symmetry.space_group_name_H-M   'P 1'
#
loop_
_entity.id
_entity.type
_entity.pdbx_description
1 polymer ?
#
loop_
_entity_poly.entity_id
_entity_poly.type
_entity_poly.pdbx_seq_one_letter_code
_entity_poly.pdbx_strand_id
1 'polypeptide(L)'
;GTPIVDYLAQRGMEFLEEYEPQRSPNATKVFVNGVWVGIHQDPMGLNRVVQDVRRKGIVSHEASVIRDIRDREFKIFTDAGRVCRPLFAINNDQTSERRGQLVLRKEHIRRLQADALLEEDQERFGWDGLLKVGAIQYVDAEEEETIMIVMTPEDLELAREVQEGYEVEEDPDPMKRVKAPIPPHVPQYTHCEIHPSMILGICASIIPFPDHNQ
;
A
#
# COMPACT_ATOMS: atom_id res chain seq x y z
N GLY A 1 -16.12 -13.02 -18.95
CA GLY A 1 -15.44 -13.21 -17.66
C GLY A 1 -15.73 -12.03 -16.77
N THR A 2 -15.31 -12.08 -15.51
CA THR A 2 -15.18 -10.88 -14.68
C THR A 2 -14.17 -9.95 -15.38
N PRO A 3 -14.43 -8.64 -15.57
CA PRO A 3 -13.55 -7.75 -16.34
C PRO A 3 -12.07 -7.76 -15.92
N ILE A 4 -11.83 -8.04 -14.63
CA ILE A 4 -10.49 -8.17 -14.07
C ILE A 4 -9.72 -9.39 -14.62
N VAL A 5 -10.39 -10.52 -14.86
CA VAL A 5 -9.75 -11.75 -15.36
C VAL A 5 -9.25 -11.53 -16.78
N ASP A 6 -10.08 -10.92 -17.64
CA ASP A 6 -9.71 -10.60 -19.02
C ASP A 6 -8.53 -9.60 -19.07
N TYR A 7 -8.50 -8.64 -18.13
CA TYR A 7 -7.39 -7.69 -17.99
C TYR A 7 -6.09 -8.36 -17.55
N LEU A 8 -6.15 -9.32 -16.62
CA LEU A 8 -4.98 -10.09 -16.18
C LEU A 8 -4.44 -10.98 -17.31
N ALA A 9 -5.33 -11.60 -18.10
CA ALA A 9 -4.95 -12.39 -19.27
C ALA A 9 -4.19 -11.57 -20.31
N GLN A 10 -4.66 -10.35 -20.60
CA GLN A 10 -3.95 -9.41 -21.49
C GLN A 10 -2.56 -8.99 -20.99
N ARG A 11 -2.27 -9.22 -19.69
CA ARG A 11 -1.02 -8.85 -19.03
C ARG A 11 -0.11 -10.05 -18.73
N GLY A 12 -0.39 -11.21 -19.32
CA GLY A 12 0.49 -12.38 -19.24
C GLY A 12 0.06 -13.44 -18.22
N MET A 13 -1.18 -13.37 -17.71
CA MET A 13 -1.78 -14.50 -17.00
C MET A 13 -2.21 -15.57 -18.00
N GLU A 14 -1.80 -16.82 -17.77
CA GLU A 14 -2.26 -17.98 -18.54
C GLU A 14 -3.50 -18.56 -17.85
N PHE A 15 -4.51 -18.94 -18.64
CA PHE A 15 -5.73 -19.53 -18.10
C PHE A 15 -5.47 -20.92 -17.52
N LEU A 16 -6.27 -21.31 -16.52
CA LEU A 16 -6.13 -22.60 -15.86
C LEU A 16 -6.30 -23.77 -16.83
N GLU A 17 -7.16 -23.63 -17.82
CA GLU A 17 -7.43 -24.62 -18.87
C GLU A 17 -6.20 -24.89 -19.74
N GLU A 18 -5.29 -23.92 -19.86
CA GLU A 18 -4.07 -23.98 -20.67
C GLU A 18 -2.84 -24.37 -19.82
N TYR A 19 -3.01 -24.53 -18.51
CA TYR A 19 -1.91 -24.78 -17.58
C TYR A 19 -1.42 -26.22 -17.64
N GLU A 20 -0.14 -26.37 -17.98
CA GLU A 20 0.58 -27.64 -17.88
C GLU A 20 1.61 -27.59 -16.72
N PRO A 21 1.41 -28.36 -15.63
CA PRO A 21 2.30 -28.32 -14.46
C PRO A 21 3.77 -28.64 -14.75
N GLN A 22 4.03 -29.46 -15.77
CA GLN A 22 5.40 -29.85 -16.15
C GLN A 22 6.16 -28.70 -16.82
N ARG A 23 5.46 -27.83 -17.54
CA ARG A 23 6.05 -26.70 -18.26
C ARG A 23 6.34 -25.51 -17.34
N SER A 24 5.53 -25.36 -16.29
CA SER A 24 5.50 -24.17 -15.44
C SER A 24 5.47 -24.51 -13.94
N PRO A 25 6.44 -25.26 -13.39
CA PRO A 25 6.39 -25.78 -12.02
C PRO A 25 6.51 -24.70 -10.94
N ASN A 26 7.03 -23.51 -11.30
CA ASN A 26 7.23 -22.39 -10.38
C ASN A 26 6.23 -21.24 -10.58
N ALA A 27 5.20 -21.43 -11.38
CA ALA A 27 4.19 -20.41 -11.59
C ALA A 27 3.39 -20.14 -10.31
N THR A 28 2.97 -18.88 -10.16
CA THR A 28 2.09 -18.45 -9.07
C THR A 28 0.64 -18.64 -9.50
N LYS A 29 -0.18 -19.26 -8.66
CA LYS A 29 -1.61 -19.44 -8.91
C LYS A 29 -2.33 -18.11 -8.69
N VAL A 30 -3.26 -17.76 -9.56
CA VAL A 30 -4.07 -16.54 -9.46
C VAL A 30 -5.50 -16.91 -9.09
N PHE A 31 -5.97 -16.39 -7.97
CA PHE A 31 -7.34 -16.57 -7.48
C PHE A 31 -8.09 -15.24 -7.55
N VAL A 32 -9.35 -15.29 -7.97
CA VAL A 32 -10.27 -14.15 -7.95
C VAL A 32 -11.53 -14.58 -7.20
N ASN A 33 -11.83 -13.94 -6.08
CA ASN A 33 -12.95 -14.27 -5.19
C ASN A 33 -12.99 -15.78 -4.82
N GLY A 34 -11.82 -16.35 -4.52
CA GLY A 34 -11.66 -17.76 -4.17
C GLY A 34 -11.67 -18.74 -5.35
N VAL A 35 -11.93 -18.28 -6.58
CA VAL A 35 -11.88 -19.13 -7.78
C VAL A 35 -10.48 -19.09 -8.37
N TRP A 36 -9.86 -20.26 -8.58
CA TRP A 36 -8.60 -20.36 -9.31
C TRP A 36 -8.83 -20.10 -10.80
N VAL A 37 -8.36 -18.96 -11.30
CA VAL A 37 -8.61 -18.52 -12.69
C VAL A 37 -7.44 -18.82 -13.64
N GLY A 38 -6.23 -18.94 -13.11
CA GLY A 38 -5.05 -19.13 -13.95
C GLY A 38 -3.74 -19.11 -13.18
N ILE A 39 -2.64 -18.97 -13.92
CA ILE A 39 -1.29 -18.88 -13.37
C ILE A 39 -0.54 -17.68 -13.96
N HIS A 40 0.48 -17.22 -13.26
CA HIS A 40 1.37 -16.17 -13.72
C HIS A 40 2.82 -16.48 -13.33
N GLN A 41 3.76 -16.26 -14.25
CA GLN A 41 5.20 -16.52 -14.01
C GLN A 41 5.86 -15.40 -13.19
N ASP A 42 5.41 -14.15 -13.38
CA ASP A 42 5.91 -12.98 -12.65
C ASP A 42 4.85 -12.39 -11.70
N PRO A 43 4.75 -12.87 -10.45
CA PRO A 43 3.80 -12.33 -9.49
C PRO A 43 4.18 -10.92 -8.97
N MET A 44 5.44 -10.49 -9.14
CA MET A 44 5.85 -9.13 -8.74
C MET A 44 5.28 -8.09 -9.71
N GLY A 45 5.34 -8.37 -11.01
CA GLY A 45 4.67 -7.56 -12.02
C GLY A 45 3.16 -7.50 -11.82
N LEU A 46 2.54 -8.61 -11.40
CA LEU A 46 1.10 -8.71 -11.21
C LEU A 46 0.56 -7.72 -10.16
N ASN A 47 1.28 -7.51 -9.06
CA ASN A 47 0.88 -6.53 -8.04
C ASN A 47 0.80 -5.11 -8.63
N ARG A 48 1.80 -4.72 -9.44
CA ARG A 48 1.80 -3.42 -10.14
C ARG A 48 0.61 -3.30 -11.09
N VAL A 49 0.34 -4.36 -11.84
CA VAL A 49 -0.78 -4.42 -12.78
C VAL A 49 -2.11 -4.21 -12.06
N VAL A 50 -2.34 -4.87 -10.91
CA VAL A 50 -3.59 -4.71 -10.15
C VAL A 50 -3.67 -3.34 -9.48
N GLN A 51 -2.57 -2.82 -8.95
CA GLN A 51 -2.52 -1.45 -8.44
C GLN A 51 -2.89 -0.42 -9.51
N ASP A 52 -2.40 -0.59 -10.74
CA ASP A 52 -2.76 0.28 -11.86
C ASP A 52 -4.25 0.19 -12.22
N VAL A 53 -4.85 -0.99 -12.11
CA VAL A 53 -6.30 -1.19 -12.32
C VAL A 53 -7.11 -0.47 -11.25
N ARG A 54 -6.67 -0.53 -9.98
CA ARG A 54 -7.27 0.23 -8.87
C ARG A 54 -7.16 1.74 -9.13
N ARG A 55 -5.99 2.24 -9.55
CA ARG A 55 -5.78 3.67 -9.86
C ARG A 55 -6.61 4.17 -11.04
N LYS A 56 -6.83 3.34 -12.05
CA LYS A 56 -7.67 3.65 -13.22
C LYS A 56 -9.17 3.56 -12.92
N GLY A 57 -9.56 3.13 -11.72
CA GLY A 57 -10.97 2.98 -11.33
C GLY A 57 -11.69 1.83 -12.05
N ILE A 58 -10.96 0.91 -12.68
CA ILE A 58 -11.55 -0.29 -13.32
C ILE A 58 -12.04 -1.28 -12.26
N VAL A 59 -11.34 -1.32 -11.13
CA VAL A 59 -11.69 -2.10 -9.94
C VAL A 59 -11.78 -1.12 -8.77
N SER A 60 -12.71 -1.40 -7.84
CA SER A 60 -12.87 -0.59 -6.62
C SER A 60 -11.54 -0.43 -5.88
N HIS A 61 -11.33 0.75 -5.30
CA HIS A 61 -10.18 0.98 -4.42
C HIS A 61 -10.20 0.07 -3.18
N GLU A 62 -11.33 -0.57 -2.85
CA GLU A 62 -11.50 -1.52 -1.74
C GLU A 62 -11.22 -2.97 -2.14
N ALA A 63 -10.86 -3.24 -3.40
CA ALA A 63 -10.45 -4.57 -3.79
C ALA A 63 -9.09 -4.90 -3.17
N SER A 64 -8.99 -6.11 -2.62
CA SER A 64 -7.75 -6.57 -1.99
C SER A 64 -6.97 -7.50 -2.88
N VAL A 65 -5.67 -7.49 -2.65
CA VAL A 65 -4.61 -8.01 -3.48
C VAL A 65 -3.57 -8.60 -2.55
N ILE A 66 -3.69 -9.89 -2.29
CA ILE A 66 -2.81 -10.60 -1.36
C ILE A 66 -1.86 -11.47 -2.17
N ARG A 67 -0.57 -11.37 -1.86
CA ARG A 67 0.46 -12.24 -2.44
C ARG A 67 1.04 -13.14 -1.37
N ASP A 68 0.65 -14.40 -1.40
CA ASP A 68 1.27 -15.44 -0.59
C ASP A 68 2.52 -16.00 -1.31
N ILE A 69 3.69 -15.63 -0.79
CA ILE A 69 4.98 -16.05 -1.35
C ILE A 69 5.26 -17.53 -1.03
N ARG A 70 4.80 -18.02 0.11
CA ARG A 70 5.08 -19.40 0.58
C ARG A 70 4.28 -20.40 -0.23
N ASP A 71 2.99 -20.15 -0.38
CA ASP A 71 2.08 -21.05 -1.11
C ASP A 71 2.05 -20.77 -2.63
N ARG A 72 2.75 -19.71 -3.07
CA ARG A 72 2.78 -19.23 -4.46
C ARG A 72 1.38 -18.96 -4.98
N GLU A 73 0.63 -18.17 -4.21
CA GLU A 73 -0.73 -17.76 -4.54
C GLU A 73 -0.85 -16.25 -4.61
N PHE A 74 -1.65 -15.78 -5.55
CA PHE A 74 -2.00 -14.38 -5.71
C PHE A 74 -3.52 -14.29 -5.68
N LYS A 75 -4.07 -13.70 -4.63
CA LYS A 75 -5.51 -13.69 -4.35
C LYS A 75 -6.04 -12.28 -4.54
N ILE A 76 -7.10 -12.14 -5.31
CA ILE A 76 -7.81 -10.89 -5.52
C ILE A 76 -9.23 -11.04 -5.00
N PHE A 77 -9.64 -10.14 -4.12
CA PHE A 77 -10.98 -10.09 -3.56
C PHE A 77 -11.65 -8.78 -3.96
N THR A 78 -12.83 -8.88 -4.56
CA THR A 78 -13.65 -7.76 -5.00
C THR A 78 -15.01 -7.72 -4.32
N ASP A 79 -15.21 -8.56 -3.31
CA ASP A 79 -16.41 -8.59 -2.48
C ASP A 79 -16.47 -7.40 -1.52
N ALA A 80 -17.69 -7.04 -1.14
CA ALA A 80 -17.96 -5.93 -0.24
C ALA A 80 -17.94 -6.38 1.24
N GLY A 81 -17.81 -5.43 2.16
CA GLY A 81 -17.93 -5.67 3.60
C GLY A 81 -16.60 -5.89 4.33
N ARG A 82 -15.47 -5.81 3.63
CA ARG A 82 -14.14 -5.86 4.23
C ARG A 82 -13.79 -4.50 4.85
N VAL A 83 -13.26 -4.52 6.05
CA VAL A 83 -12.79 -3.32 6.73
C VAL A 83 -11.44 -2.93 6.14
N CYS A 84 -11.35 -1.70 5.65
CA CYS A 84 -10.14 -1.17 5.06
C CYS A 84 -9.61 0.01 5.88
N ARG A 85 -8.29 0.17 5.90
CA ARG A 85 -7.57 1.31 6.46
C ARG A 85 -6.78 2.01 5.37
N PRO A 86 -6.90 3.34 5.21
CA PRO A 86 -6.08 4.08 4.26
C PRO A 86 -4.67 4.29 4.81
N LEU A 87 -3.66 3.97 4.00
CA LEU A 87 -2.23 4.18 4.31
C LEU A 87 -1.56 4.98 3.18
N PHE A 88 -0.48 5.68 3.51
CA PHE A 88 0.37 6.26 2.47
C PHE A 88 1.20 5.17 1.79
N ALA A 89 1.21 5.18 0.46
CA ALA A 89 2.01 4.23 -0.31
C ALA A 89 3.47 4.67 -0.38
N ILE A 90 4.39 3.71 -0.26
CA ILE A 90 5.82 3.90 -0.49
C ILE A 90 6.16 3.43 -1.91
N ASN A 91 6.94 4.23 -2.62
CA ASN A 91 7.39 3.91 -3.96
C ASN A 91 8.55 2.91 -3.90
N ASN A 92 8.26 1.64 -4.16
CA ASN A 92 9.27 0.58 -4.20
C ASN A 92 9.67 0.18 -5.62
N ASP A 93 9.38 1.02 -6.61
CA ASP A 93 9.84 0.74 -7.97
C ASP A 93 11.36 0.85 -8.05
N GLN A 94 12.01 -0.25 -8.44
CA GLN A 94 13.46 -0.34 -8.60
C GLN A 94 13.99 0.60 -9.69
N THR A 95 13.15 0.98 -10.65
CA THR A 95 13.54 1.88 -11.74
C THR A 95 13.39 3.37 -11.38
N SER A 96 12.72 3.66 -10.26
CA SER A 96 12.45 5.03 -9.83
C SER A 96 13.60 5.57 -8.98
N GLU A 97 14.08 6.77 -9.31
CA GLU A 97 15.06 7.52 -8.51
C GLU A 97 14.62 7.76 -7.05
N ARG A 98 13.29 7.81 -6.83
CA ARG A 98 12.69 8.03 -5.51
C ARG A 98 12.23 6.73 -4.84
N ARG A 99 12.98 5.65 -5.05
CA ARG A 99 12.72 4.36 -4.40
C ARG A 99 12.82 4.51 -2.88
N GLY A 100 11.91 3.87 -2.15
CA GLY A 100 11.86 3.91 -0.69
C GLY A 100 11.27 5.19 -0.11
N GLN A 101 10.82 6.13 -0.94
CA GLN A 101 10.17 7.36 -0.50
C GLN A 101 8.64 7.28 -0.64
N LEU A 102 7.93 8.12 0.10
CA LEU A 102 6.48 8.26 -0.06
C LEU A 102 6.10 8.65 -1.50
N VAL A 103 5.01 8.07 -1.99
CA VAL A 103 4.38 8.50 -3.24
C VAL A 103 3.76 9.89 -3.05
N LEU A 104 3.27 10.20 -1.84
CA LEU A 104 2.82 11.54 -1.47
C LEU A 104 3.97 12.55 -1.57
N ARG A 105 3.68 13.72 -2.14
CA ARG A 105 4.64 14.79 -2.36
C ARG A 105 4.07 16.12 -1.88
N LYS A 106 4.96 17.08 -1.61
CA LYS A 106 4.57 18.48 -1.30
C LYS A 106 3.68 19.11 -2.38
N GLU A 107 3.86 18.73 -3.64
CA GLU A 107 2.99 19.20 -4.73
C GLU A 107 1.54 18.73 -4.59
N HIS A 108 1.31 17.49 -4.14
CA HIS A 108 -0.05 16.98 -3.90
C HIS A 108 -0.71 17.72 -2.73
N ILE A 109 0.06 18.02 -1.68
CA ILE A 109 -0.42 18.80 -0.52
C ILE A 109 -0.83 20.21 -0.96
N ARG A 110 -0.02 20.87 -1.79
CA ARG A 110 -0.36 22.21 -2.33
C ARG A 110 -1.64 22.18 -3.15
N ARG A 111 -1.87 21.12 -3.94
CA ARG A 111 -3.12 20.94 -4.69
C ARG A 111 -4.32 20.77 -3.76
N LEU A 112 -4.20 19.94 -2.71
CA LEU A 112 -5.26 19.80 -1.69
C LEU A 112 -5.57 21.12 -0.99
N GLN A 113 -4.55 21.92 -0.67
CA GLN A 113 -4.74 23.24 -0.07
C GLN A 113 -5.42 24.21 -1.04
N ALA A 114 -5.09 24.14 -2.33
CA ALA A 114 -5.73 24.95 -3.35
C ALA A 114 -7.22 24.59 -3.55
N ASP A 115 -7.64 23.36 -3.26
CA ASP A 115 -9.05 22.97 -3.33
C ASP A 115 -9.95 23.81 -2.42
N ALA A 116 -9.41 24.36 -1.33
CA ALA A 116 -10.16 25.25 -0.42
C ALA A 116 -10.53 26.61 -1.06
N LEU A 117 -9.90 26.97 -2.18
CA LEU A 117 -10.16 28.20 -2.93
C LEU A 117 -11.10 27.97 -4.12
N LEU A 118 -11.46 26.71 -4.40
CA LEU A 118 -12.32 26.34 -5.52
C LEU A 118 -13.80 26.53 -5.16
N GLU A 119 -14.57 27.04 -6.13
CA GLU A 119 -16.03 27.12 -6.05
C GLU A 119 -16.65 25.69 -6.04
N GLU A 120 -17.91 25.56 -5.60
CA GLU A 120 -18.56 24.25 -5.42
C GLU A 120 -18.72 23.45 -6.73
N ASP A 121 -18.76 24.14 -7.87
CA ASP A 121 -18.92 23.56 -9.21
C ASP A 121 -17.60 23.13 -9.85
N GLN A 122 -16.46 23.50 -9.26
CA GLN A 122 -15.13 23.18 -9.77
C GLN A 122 -14.64 21.81 -9.29
N GLU A 123 -14.04 21.03 -10.20
CA GLU A 123 -13.48 19.72 -9.87
C GLU A 123 -12.31 19.87 -8.89
N ARG A 124 -12.46 19.30 -7.69
CA ARG A 124 -11.45 19.30 -6.64
C ARG A 124 -10.50 18.12 -6.82
N PHE A 125 -9.23 18.30 -6.46
CA PHE A 125 -8.29 17.18 -6.36
C PHE A 125 -8.73 16.24 -5.24
N GLY A 126 -8.90 16.75 -4.02
CA GLY A 126 -9.47 16.05 -2.88
C GLY A 126 -8.84 14.70 -2.56
N TRP A 127 -9.58 13.89 -1.81
CA TRP A 127 -9.17 12.53 -1.45
C TRP A 127 -9.08 11.60 -2.67
N ASP A 128 -10.05 11.71 -3.58
CA ASP A 128 -10.12 10.91 -4.81
C ASP A 128 -8.88 11.13 -5.69
N GLY A 129 -8.37 12.36 -5.76
CA GLY A 129 -7.11 12.68 -6.43
C GLY A 129 -5.90 11.99 -5.81
N LEU A 130 -5.84 11.86 -4.48
CA LEU A 130 -4.77 11.12 -3.81
C LEU A 130 -4.84 9.62 -4.11
N LEU A 131 -6.03 9.04 -4.18
CA LEU A 131 -6.25 7.65 -4.59
C LEU A 131 -5.83 7.42 -6.04
N LYS A 132 -6.24 8.32 -6.96
CA LYS A 132 -5.91 8.25 -8.39
C LYS A 132 -4.41 8.36 -8.65
N VAL A 133 -3.71 9.25 -7.94
CA VAL A 133 -2.25 9.37 -8.00
C VAL A 133 -1.55 8.16 -7.34
N GLY A 134 -2.27 7.39 -6.53
CA GLY A 134 -1.74 6.25 -5.78
C GLY A 134 -0.92 6.67 -4.56
N ALA A 135 -1.09 7.90 -4.08
CA ALA A 135 -0.46 8.39 -2.86
C ALA A 135 -1.05 7.71 -1.61
N ILE A 136 -2.32 7.32 -1.68
CA ILE A 136 -3.03 6.60 -0.63
C ILE A 136 -3.53 5.28 -1.21
N GLN A 137 -3.44 4.21 -0.41
CA GLN A 137 -4.01 2.90 -0.71
C GLN A 137 -4.85 2.43 0.45
N TYR A 138 -6.02 1.87 0.15
CA TYR A 138 -6.81 1.14 1.15
C TYR A 138 -6.21 -0.24 1.31
N VAL A 139 -5.96 -0.63 2.55
CA VAL A 139 -5.44 -1.93 2.91
C VAL A 139 -6.43 -2.61 3.82
N ASP A 140 -6.81 -3.84 3.53
CA ASP A 140 -7.65 -4.63 4.42
C ASP A 140 -6.81 -5.47 5.40
N ALA A 141 -7.48 -6.09 6.38
CA ALA A 141 -6.80 -6.87 7.40
C ALA A 141 -6.01 -8.08 6.86
N GLU A 142 -6.39 -8.64 5.71
CA GLU A 142 -5.67 -9.78 5.12
C GLU A 142 -4.44 -9.32 4.32
N GLU A 143 -4.53 -8.18 3.62
CA GLU A 143 -3.37 -7.53 3.00
C GLU A 143 -2.35 -7.08 4.05
N GLU A 144 -2.81 -6.60 5.23
CA GLU A 144 -1.97 -6.14 6.34
C GLU A 144 -0.91 -7.17 6.77
N GLU A 145 -1.23 -8.47 6.71
CA GLU A 145 -0.30 -9.57 7.04
C GLU A 145 0.88 -9.71 6.07
N THR A 146 0.80 -9.09 4.89
CA THR A 146 1.81 -9.20 3.83
C THR A 146 2.60 -7.92 3.58
N ILE A 147 2.22 -6.81 4.21
CA ILE A 147 2.84 -5.50 4.04
C ILE A 147 3.69 -5.11 5.25
N MET A 148 4.56 -4.13 5.05
CA MET A 148 5.41 -3.56 6.09
C MET A 148 5.07 -2.09 6.25
N ILE A 149 4.54 -1.73 7.43
CA ILE A 149 4.06 -0.38 7.73
C ILE A 149 5.07 0.32 8.63
N VAL A 150 5.47 1.53 8.24
CA VAL A 150 6.22 2.46 9.10
C VAL A 150 5.27 3.45 9.76
N MET A 151 5.55 3.83 11.02
CA MET A 151 4.62 4.63 11.81
C MET A 151 4.66 6.13 11.50
N THR A 152 5.82 6.65 11.12
CA THR A 152 5.98 8.07 10.79
C THR A 152 6.88 8.24 9.55
N PRO A 153 6.68 9.30 8.75
CA PRO A 153 7.57 9.61 7.64
C PRO A 153 9.03 9.84 8.07
N GLU A 154 9.26 10.36 9.28
CA GLU A 154 10.60 10.55 9.82
C GLU A 154 11.29 9.21 10.08
N ASP A 155 10.55 8.22 10.60
CA ASP A 155 11.09 6.87 10.82
C ASP A 155 11.41 6.17 9.48
N LEU A 156 10.68 6.50 8.40
CA LEU A 156 10.98 5.99 7.06
C LEU A 156 12.32 6.52 6.54
N GLU A 157 12.56 7.82 6.68
CA GLU A 157 13.82 8.44 6.27
C GLU A 157 14.98 7.86 7.10
N LEU A 158 14.79 7.76 8.41
CA LEU A 158 15.78 7.19 9.31
C LEU A 158 16.11 5.74 8.96
N ALA A 159 15.11 4.92 8.66
CA ALA A 159 15.33 3.53 8.25
C ALA A 159 16.16 3.44 6.96
N ARG A 160 15.97 4.39 6.05
CA ARG A 160 16.71 4.48 4.79
C ARG A 160 18.17 4.88 5.03
N GLU A 161 18.41 5.86 5.87
CA GLU A 161 19.76 6.28 6.29
C GLU A 161 20.52 5.13 6.96
N VAL A 162 19.88 4.43 7.91
CA VAL A 162 20.44 3.23 8.57
C VAL A 162 20.77 2.15 7.54
N GLN A 163 19.89 1.92 6.57
CA GLN A 163 20.11 0.92 5.52
C GLN A 163 21.26 1.29 4.58
N GLU A 164 21.48 2.59 4.34
CA GLU A 164 22.63 3.12 3.58
C GLU A 164 23.93 3.15 4.43
N GLY A 165 23.83 2.84 5.72
CA GLY A 165 24.97 2.73 6.65
C GLY A 165 25.37 4.04 7.32
N TYR A 166 24.51 5.06 7.30
CA TYR A 166 24.72 6.29 8.04
C TYR A 166 24.47 6.07 9.55
N GLU A 167 25.24 6.77 10.36
CA GLU A 167 25.02 6.82 11.80
C GLU A 167 23.84 7.74 12.11
N VAL A 168 22.90 7.23 12.91
CA VAL A 168 21.76 8.00 13.39
C VAL A 168 22.24 8.97 14.45
N GLU A 169 22.11 10.27 14.20
CA GLU A 169 22.34 11.28 15.24
C GLU A 169 21.26 11.13 16.32
N GLU A 170 21.70 10.97 17.57
CA GLU A 170 20.79 11.01 18.71
C GLU A 170 20.27 12.44 18.90
N ASP A 171 18.95 12.59 18.90
CA ASP A 171 18.30 13.87 19.18
C ASP A 171 18.54 14.23 20.67
N PRO A 172 19.18 15.39 20.97
CA PRO A 172 19.53 15.75 22.34
C PRO A 172 18.34 16.17 23.21
N ASP A 173 17.12 16.29 22.64
CA ASP A 173 15.94 16.70 23.40
C ASP A 173 15.48 15.63 24.41
N PRO A 174 15.62 15.89 25.73
CA PRO A 174 15.24 14.92 26.76
C PRO A 174 13.73 14.77 26.95
N MET A 175 12.90 15.66 26.38
CA MET A 175 11.43 15.59 26.48
C MET A 175 10.78 14.82 25.34
N LYS A 176 11.56 14.36 24.36
CA LYS A 176 11.04 13.62 23.22
C LYS A 176 10.59 12.22 23.63
N ARG A 177 9.51 11.75 22.99
CA ARG A 177 9.06 10.37 23.13
C ARG A 177 10.18 9.41 22.73
N VAL A 178 10.50 8.46 23.60
CA VAL A 178 11.46 7.39 23.30
C VAL A 178 10.92 6.52 22.17
N LYS A 179 11.68 6.41 21.09
CA LYS A 179 11.38 5.54 19.95
C LYS A 179 12.17 4.23 20.07
N ALA A 180 11.58 3.15 19.57
CA ALA A 180 12.32 1.91 19.43
C ALA A 180 13.42 2.08 18.37
N PRO A 181 14.62 1.51 18.57
CA PRO A 181 15.67 1.56 17.56
C PRO A 181 15.23 0.82 16.29
N ILE A 182 15.53 1.40 15.14
CA ILE A 182 15.22 0.78 13.84
C ILE A 182 16.27 -0.30 13.57
N PRO A 183 15.88 -1.58 13.38
CA PRO A 183 16.84 -2.61 13.05
C PRO A 183 17.54 -2.34 11.71
N PRO A 184 18.83 -2.67 11.56
CA PRO A 184 19.54 -2.50 10.29
C PRO A 184 19.06 -3.47 9.19
N HIS A 185 18.36 -4.55 9.57
CA HIS A 185 17.86 -5.58 8.67
C HIS A 185 16.33 -5.56 8.54
N VAL A 186 15.73 -4.37 8.52
CA VAL A 186 14.28 -4.25 8.30
C VAL A 186 13.94 -4.60 6.85
N PRO A 187 12.93 -5.46 6.61
CA PRO A 187 12.37 -5.66 5.27
C PRO A 187 11.86 -4.32 4.71
N GLN A 188 12.07 -4.09 3.42
CA GLN A 188 11.69 -2.83 2.76
C GLN A 188 10.23 -2.44 3.07
N TYR A 189 10.04 -1.26 3.68
CA TYR A 189 8.70 -0.73 3.98
C TYR A 189 7.87 -0.54 2.72
N THR A 190 6.58 -0.88 2.78
CA THR A 190 5.65 -0.76 1.65
C THR A 190 4.64 0.35 1.85
N HIS A 191 4.28 0.63 3.10
CA HIS A 191 3.32 1.67 3.46
C HIS A 191 3.79 2.47 4.68
N CYS A 192 3.25 3.67 4.82
CA CYS A 192 3.41 4.51 6.00
C CYS A 192 2.02 4.83 6.56
N GLU A 193 1.93 4.82 7.88
CA GLU A 193 0.74 5.28 8.58
C GLU A 193 0.46 6.75 8.27
N ILE A 194 -0.81 7.12 8.15
CA ILE A 194 -1.19 8.53 7.94
C ILE A 194 -0.90 9.32 9.22
N HIS A 195 -1.41 8.83 10.34
CA HIS A 195 -1.08 9.32 11.66
C HIS A 195 -1.46 8.28 12.73
N PRO A 196 -0.58 7.94 13.70
CA PRO A 196 -0.86 6.91 14.70
C PRO A 196 -2.13 7.13 15.53
N SER A 197 -2.57 8.38 15.72
CA SER A 197 -3.81 8.68 16.45
C SER A 197 -5.08 8.22 15.74
N MET A 198 -5.02 7.89 14.45
CA MET A 198 -6.17 7.38 13.68
C MET A 198 -6.60 5.97 14.09
N ILE A 199 -5.83 5.31 14.97
CA ILE A 199 -6.26 4.07 15.64
C ILE A 199 -7.37 4.30 16.67
N LEU A 200 -7.52 5.54 17.16
CA LEU A 200 -8.49 5.86 18.21
C LEU A 200 -9.90 5.92 17.64
N GLY A 201 -10.85 5.32 18.36
CA GLY A 201 -12.27 5.50 18.08
C GLY A 201 -12.74 6.92 18.40
N ILE A 202 -13.95 7.27 17.93
CA ILE A 202 -14.53 8.62 18.05
C ILE A 202 -14.48 9.14 19.50
N CYS A 203 -14.92 8.34 20.46
CA CYS A 203 -14.93 8.75 21.88
C CYS A 203 -13.52 8.87 22.50
N ALA A 204 -12.54 8.09 22.03
CA ALA A 204 -11.18 8.19 22.53
C ALA A 204 -10.43 9.38 21.91
N SER A 205 -10.82 9.80 20.69
CA SER A 205 -10.21 10.94 19.98
C SER A 205 -10.41 12.31 20.64
N ILE A 206 -11.39 12.41 21.55
CA ILE A 206 -11.68 13.64 22.32
C ILE A 206 -10.99 13.68 23.68
N ILE A 207 -10.31 12.61 24.08
CA ILE A 207 -9.58 12.57 25.34
C ILE A 207 -8.27 13.35 25.14
N PRO A 208 -8.00 14.40 25.93
CA PRO A 208 -6.75 15.13 25.84
C PRO A 208 -5.59 14.23 26.28
N PHE A 209 -4.51 14.22 25.50
CA PHE A 209 -3.30 13.42 25.74
C PHE A 209 -3.62 11.94 26.05
N PRO A 210 -4.31 11.23 25.14
CA PRO A 210 -4.80 9.88 25.39
C PRO A 210 -3.65 8.87 25.58
N ASP A 211 -2.46 9.17 25.05
CA ASP A 211 -1.21 8.42 25.15
C ASP A 211 -0.46 8.65 26.48
N HIS A 212 -0.92 9.57 27.33
CA HIS A 212 -0.33 9.92 28.63
C HIS A 212 -1.20 9.47 29.82
N ASN A 213 -2.27 8.72 29.56
CA ASN A 213 -3.21 8.26 30.57
C ASN A 213 -2.88 6.84 31.07
N GLN A 214 -3.32 6.51 32.28
CA GLN A 214 -2.97 5.28 33.01
C GLN A 214 -3.68 4.01 32.51
#